data_AF-A0A939P5X9-F1
#
_entry.id   AF-A0A939P5X9-F1
#
_cell.length_a   1.000
_cell.length_b   1.000
_cell.length_c   1.000
_cell.angle_alpha   90.00
_cell.angle_beta   90.00
_cell.angle_gamma   90.00
#
_symmetry.space_group_name_H-M   'P 1'
#
loop_
_entity.id
_entity.type
_entity.pdbx_description
1 polymer ?
#
loop_
_entity_poly.entity_id
_entity_poly.type
_entity_poly.pdbx_seq_one_letter_code
_entity_poly.pdbx_strand_id
1 'polypeptide(L)'
;MKEKITAEQRVLAGGTLAMAGVAFFGHLVAPGGMAGYFGWREDRWYQREIGAFNAGLGIGMIRALRGRPEEAFLVSAGASALLLAATRAAAVASGDRSGKRNVATVVGDLVLGLGAIHQVRALARVRDEAG
;
A
#
# COMPACT_ATOMS: atom_id res chain seq x y z
N MET A 1 28.11 6.71 5.75
CA MET A 1 28.03 5.80 6.91
C MET A 1 26.66 5.14 6.88
N LYS A 2 26.54 3.84 6.52
CA LYS A 2 25.22 3.17 6.51
C LYS A 2 24.79 2.94 7.96
N GLU A 3 23.80 3.68 8.44
CA GLU A 3 23.20 3.38 9.74
C GLU A 3 22.66 1.96 9.73
N LYS A 4 23.14 1.13 10.65
CA LYS A 4 22.66 -0.25 10.81
C LYS A 4 21.31 -0.20 11.52
N ILE A 5 20.30 -0.81 10.90
CA ILE A 5 18.97 -0.97 11.50
C ILE A 5 19.08 -1.72 12.83
N THR A 6 18.56 -1.13 13.89
CA THR A 6 18.60 -1.67 15.26
C THR A 6 17.67 -2.87 15.41
N ALA A 7 17.89 -3.69 16.45
CA ALA A 7 17.01 -4.83 16.75
C ALA A 7 15.56 -4.38 17.03
N GLU A 8 15.39 -3.26 17.74
CA GLU A 8 14.07 -2.65 18.01
C GLU A 8 13.37 -2.21 16.73
N GLN A 9 14.10 -1.56 15.80
CA GLN A 9 13.56 -1.19 14.49
C GLN A 9 13.13 -2.40 13.68
N ARG A 10 13.84 -3.54 13.79
CA ARG A 10 13.44 -4.80 13.14
C ARG A 10 12.18 -5.38 13.76
N VAL A 11 12.05 -5.34 15.09
CA VAL A 11 10.86 -5.83 15.80
C VAL A 11 9.64 -4.97 15.46
N LEU A 12 9.77 -3.64 15.50
CA LEU A 12 8.71 -2.71 15.10
C LEU A 12 8.30 -2.93 13.64
N ALA A 13 9.28 -3.07 12.75
CA ALA A 13 9.02 -3.35 11.34
C ALA A 13 8.33 -4.70 11.11
N GLY A 14 8.75 -5.75 11.81
CA GLY A 14 8.12 -7.06 11.79
C GLY A 14 6.69 -7.03 12.31
N GLY A 15 6.45 -6.31 13.43
CA GLY A 15 5.11 -6.10 13.99
C GLY A 15 4.19 -5.35 13.03
N THR A 16 4.67 -4.27 12.40
CA THR A 16 3.91 -3.53 11.39
C THR A 16 3.62 -4.37 10.14
N LEU A 17 4.56 -5.21 9.70
CA LEU A 17 4.33 -6.16 8.61
C LEU A 17 3.26 -7.19 8.96
N ALA A 18 3.29 -7.72 10.18
CA ALA A 18 2.28 -8.65 10.67
C ALA A 18 0.90 -7.96 10.75
N MET A 19 0.82 -6.73 11.29
CA MET A 19 -0.43 -5.96 11.33
C MET A 19 -0.96 -5.64 9.93
N ALA A 20 -0.09 -5.23 9.01
CA ALA A 20 -0.45 -4.96 7.62
C ALA A 20 -0.93 -6.21 6.89
N GLY A 21 -0.28 -7.36 7.11
CA GLY A 21 -0.69 -8.65 6.56
C GLY A 21 -2.02 -9.13 7.12
N VAL A 22 -2.19 -9.08 8.45
CA VAL A 22 -3.46 -9.42 9.13
C VAL A 22 -4.57 -8.51 8.65
N ALA A 23 -4.32 -7.21 8.48
CA ALA A 23 -5.30 -6.30 7.94
C ALA A 23 -5.57 -6.58 6.46
N PHE A 24 -4.57 -6.83 5.62
CA PHE A 24 -4.76 -7.18 4.21
C PHE A 24 -5.60 -8.43 4.03
N PHE A 25 -5.22 -9.55 4.65
CA PHE A 25 -5.98 -10.80 4.59
C PHE A 25 -7.32 -10.66 5.30
N GLY A 26 -7.39 -9.99 6.44
CA GLY A 26 -8.64 -9.74 7.15
C GLY A 26 -9.65 -8.97 6.30
N HIS A 27 -9.21 -7.99 5.50
CA HIS A 27 -10.09 -7.19 4.65
C HIS A 27 -10.33 -7.77 3.25
N LEU A 28 -9.43 -8.63 2.75
CA LEU A 28 -9.66 -9.40 1.53
C LEU A 28 -10.59 -10.60 1.76
N VAL A 29 -10.45 -11.24 2.92
CA VAL A 29 -11.10 -12.49 3.27
C VAL A 29 -12.32 -12.26 4.14
N ALA A 30 -12.52 -11.07 4.73
CA ALA A 30 -13.71 -10.70 5.50
C ALA A 30 -14.97 -11.27 4.81
N PRO A 31 -15.47 -12.43 5.28
CA PRO A 31 -16.67 -13.01 4.73
C PRO A 31 -17.77 -12.03 5.10
N GLY A 32 -18.83 -11.89 4.28
CA GLY A 32 -19.97 -11.04 4.64
C GLY A 32 -20.45 -11.26 6.10
N GLY A 33 -20.28 -12.49 6.62
CA GLY A 33 -20.55 -12.82 8.03
C GLY A 33 -19.70 -12.12 9.11
N MET A 34 -18.46 -11.70 8.85
CA MET A 34 -17.63 -11.00 9.86
C MET A 34 -18.02 -9.52 10.01
N ALA A 35 -18.45 -8.87 8.93
CA ALA A 35 -18.98 -7.52 9.02
C ALA A 35 -20.21 -7.47 9.93
N GLY A 36 -21.09 -8.48 9.82
CA GLY A 36 -22.23 -8.66 10.74
C GLY A 36 -21.80 -8.92 12.19
N TYR A 37 -20.77 -9.73 12.43
CA TYR A 37 -20.26 -10.02 13.78
C TYR A 37 -19.70 -8.77 14.49
N PHE A 38 -19.01 -7.88 13.77
CA PHE A 38 -18.43 -6.66 14.33
C PHE A 38 -19.33 -5.40 14.19
N GLY A 39 -20.54 -5.53 13.66
CA GLY A 39 -21.45 -4.41 13.43
C GLY A 39 -20.95 -3.41 12.38
N TRP A 40 -20.07 -3.84 11.47
CA TRP A 40 -19.54 -3.01 10.40
C TRP A 40 -20.54 -2.90 9.26
N ARG A 41 -20.58 -1.73 8.58
CA ARG A 41 -21.27 -1.64 7.29
C ARG A 41 -20.60 -2.61 6.31
N GLU A 42 -21.37 -3.46 5.65
CA GLU A 42 -20.92 -4.28 4.52
C GLU A 42 -20.61 -3.39 3.32
N ASP A 43 -19.45 -2.74 3.34
CA ASP A 43 -18.85 -2.14 2.16
C ASP A 43 -17.59 -2.92 1.81
N ARG A 44 -17.78 -4.00 1.05
CA ARG A 44 -16.72 -4.91 0.60
C ARG A 44 -15.57 -4.18 -0.10
N TRP A 45 -15.86 -3.05 -0.74
CA TRP A 45 -14.84 -2.27 -1.45
C TRP A 45 -14.06 -1.38 -0.51
N TYR A 46 -14.71 -0.76 0.47
CA TYR A 46 -14.02 -0.04 1.54
C TYR A 46 -13.02 -0.95 2.26
N GLN A 47 -13.41 -2.19 2.55
CA GLN A 47 -12.51 -3.14 3.17
C GLN A 47 -11.32 -3.47 2.26
N ARG A 48 -11.56 -3.84 1.00
CA ARG A 48 -10.50 -4.12 0.04
C ARG A 48 -9.55 -2.93 -0.16
N GLU A 49 -10.04 -1.69 -0.11
CA GLU A 49 -9.22 -0.49 -0.17
C GLU A 49 -8.29 -0.35 1.04
N ILE A 50 -8.80 -0.60 2.26
CA ILE A 50 -7.96 -0.64 3.46
C ILE A 50 -6.89 -1.73 3.33
N GLY A 51 -7.27 -2.92 2.86
CA GLY A 51 -6.33 -4.00 2.59
C GLY A 51 -5.23 -3.56 1.62
N ALA A 52 -5.61 -3.02 0.46
CA ALA A 52 -4.69 -2.51 -0.56
C ALA A 52 -3.72 -1.46 0.00
N PHE A 53 -4.22 -0.51 0.81
CA PHE A 53 -3.39 0.49 1.45
C PHE A 53 -2.37 -0.15 2.40
N ASN A 54 -2.80 -1.06 3.27
CA ASN A 54 -1.95 -1.75 4.24
C ASN A 54 -0.88 -2.62 3.58
N ALA A 55 -1.21 -3.30 2.47
CA ALA A 55 -0.23 -4.05 1.70
C ALA A 55 0.90 -3.14 1.18
N GLY A 56 0.58 -1.92 0.72
CA GLY A 56 1.60 -0.95 0.34
C GLY A 56 2.48 -0.49 1.52
N LEU A 57 1.90 -0.29 2.71
CA LEU A 57 2.66 -0.04 3.95
C LEU A 57 3.67 -1.17 4.24
N GLY A 58 3.22 -2.42 4.10
CA GLY A 58 4.09 -3.59 4.26
C GLY A 58 5.27 -3.59 3.28
N ILE A 59 5.04 -3.25 2.01
CA ILE A 59 6.11 -3.16 1.00
C ILE A 59 7.14 -2.08 1.36
N GLY A 60 6.68 -0.91 1.84
CA GLY A 60 7.56 0.14 2.35
C GLY A 60 8.42 -0.32 3.52
N MET A 61 7.82 -1.06 4.44
CA MET A 61 8.52 -1.61 5.60
C MET A 61 9.61 -2.62 5.20
N ILE A 62 9.36 -3.46 4.19
CA ILE A 62 10.37 -4.37 3.64
C ILE A 62 11.58 -3.59 3.08
N ARG A 63 11.34 -2.42 2.45
CA ARG A 63 12.43 -1.57 1.96
C ARG A 63 13.24 -0.95 3.09
N ALA A 64 12.56 -0.44 4.11
CA ALA A 64 13.20 0.07 5.32
C ALA A 64 14.11 -1.01 5.92
N LEU A 65 13.58 -2.23 6.14
CA LEU A 65 14.31 -3.39 6.68
C LEU A 65 15.52 -3.83 5.85
N ARG A 66 15.53 -3.54 4.54
CA ARG A 66 16.65 -3.82 3.63
C ARG A 66 17.72 -2.72 3.64
N GLY A 67 17.65 -1.78 4.57
CA GLY A 67 18.61 -0.68 4.70
C GLY A 67 18.46 0.38 3.62
N ARG A 68 17.23 0.56 3.10
CA ARG A 68 16.88 1.63 2.14
C ARG A 68 15.74 2.50 2.71
N PRO A 69 15.90 3.10 3.91
CA PRO A 69 14.85 3.89 4.55
C PRO A 69 14.42 5.10 3.71
N GLU A 70 15.34 5.67 2.92
CA GLU A 70 15.09 6.78 2.01
C GLU A 70 14.10 6.43 0.88
N GLU A 71 14.04 5.15 0.51
CA GLU A 71 13.08 4.66 -0.48
C GLU A 71 11.79 4.13 0.15
N ALA A 72 11.80 3.86 1.45
CA ALA A 72 10.70 3.19 2.13
C ALA A 72 9.38 3.96 1.97
N PHE A 73 9.41 5.28 2.15
CA PHE A 73 8.22 6.12 1.97
C PHE A 73 7.70 6.08 0.54
N LEU A 74 8.54 6.32 -0.46
CA LEU A 74 8.12 6.38 -1.86
C LEU A 74 7.64 5.02 -2.37
N VAL A 75 8.33 3.94 -1.98
CA VAL A 75 7.89 2.58 -2.32
C VAL A 75 6.58 2.25 -1.61
N SER A 76 6.41 2.63 -0.35
CA SER A 76 5.17 2.46 0.39
C SER A 76 4.01 3.16 -0.30
N ALA A 77 4.14 4.48 -0.50
CA ALA A 77 3.11 5.33 -1.07
C ALA A 77 2.77 4.89 -2.50
N GLY A 78 3.80 4.59 -3.30
CA GLY A 78 3.63 4.11 -4.67
C GLY A 78 2.90 2.78 -4.73
N ALA A 79 3.28 1.81 -3.89
CA ALA A 79 2.62 0.52 -3.84
C ALA A 79 1.17 0.63 -3.36
N SER A 80 0.90 1.40 -2.29
CA SER A 80 -0.46 1.66 -1.82
C SER A 80 -1.31 2.28 -2.92
N ALA A 81 -0.80 3.30 -3.62
CA ALA A 81 -1.52 3.97 -4.69
C ALA A 81 -1.84 3.03 -5.86
N LEU A 82 -0.90 2.19 -6.31
CA LEU A 82 -1.16 1.22 -7.38
C LEU A 82 -2.19 0.16 -6.97
N LEU A 83 -2.13 -0.35 -5.74
CA LEU A 83 -3.08 -1.34 -5.24
C LEU A 83 -4.47 -0.73 -5.06
N LEU A 84 -4.56 0.53 -4.60
CA LEU A 84 -5.82 1.28 -4.54
C LEU A 84 -6.38 1.52 -5.94
N ALA A 85 -5.57 1.94 -6.90
CA ALA A 85 -5.97 2.12 -8.29
C ALA A 85 -6.56 0.84 -8.86
N ALA A 86 -5.88 -0.31 -8.68
CA ALA A 86 -6.36 -1.61 -9.13
C ALA A 86 -7.68 -2.02 -8.45
N THR A 87 -7.77 -1.84 -7.14
CA THR A 87 -8.97 -2.17 -6.36
C THR A 87 -10.17 -1.33 -6.78
N ARG A 88 -9.98 -0.02 -6.92
CA ARG A 88 -11.01 0.93 -7.35
C ARG A 88 -11.40 0.73 -8.81
N ALA A 89 -10.44 0.41 -9.68
CA ALA A 89 -10.72 0.05 -11.07
C ALA A 89 -11.59 -1.20 -11.16
N ALA A 90 -11.30 -2.23 -10.36
CA ALA A 90 -12.13 -3.43 -10.29
C ALA A 90 -13.55 -3.12 -9.79
N ALA A 91 -13.69 -2.23 -8.80
CA ALA A 91 -15.00 -1.76 -8.34
C ALA A 91 -15.79 -1.04 -9.44
N VAL A 92 -15.11 -0.20 -10.22
CA VAL A 92 -15.74 0.49 -11.37
C VAL A 92 -16.12 -0.49 -12.48
N ALA A 93 -15.22 -1.42 -12.84
CA ALA A 93 -15.45 -2.41 -13.87
C ALA A 93 -16.59 -3.39 -13.52
N SER A 94 -16.76 -3.71 -12.23
CA SER A 94 -17.86 -4.55 -11.74
C SER A 94 -19.22 -3.85 -11.68
N GLY A 95 -19.26 -2.53 -11.89
CA GLY A 95 -20.49 -1.73 -11.78
C GLY A 95 -20.86 -1.34 -10.34
N ASP A 96 -20.14 -1.81 -9.32
CA ASP A 96 -20.37 -1.47 -7.92
C ASP A 96 -20.07 0.01 -7.60
N ARG A 97 -19.19 0.65 -8.39
CA ARG A 97 -18.92 2.08 -8.33
C ARG A 97 -19.04 2.69 -9.72
N SER A 98 -19.60 3.88 -9.81
CA SER A 98 -19.79 4.55 -11.11
C SER A 98 -19.58 6.07 -11.00
N GLY A 99 -19.57 6.74 -12.15
CA GLY A 99 -19.46 8.19 -12.24
C GLY A 99 -18.02 8.72 -12.34
N LYS A 100 -17.92 9.94 -12.88
CA LYS A 100 -16.65 10.59 -13.24
C LYS A 100 -15.68 10.74 -12.07
N ARG A 101 -16.18 10.93 -10.85
CA ARG A 101 -15.36 11.07 -9.64
C ARG A 101 -14.58 9.78 -9.33
N ASN A 102 -15.25 8.62 -9.38
CA ASN A 102 -14.59 7.33 -9.15
C ASN A 102 -13.50 7.05 -10.20
N VAL A 103 -13.80 7.33 -11.48
CA VAL A 103 -12.82 7.21 -12.56
C VAL A 103 -11.62 8.14 -12.35
N ALA A 104 -11.87 9.41 -11.98
CA ALA A 104 -10.81 10.37 -11.69
C ALA A 104 -9.93 9.93 -10.51
N THR A 105 -10.52 9.34 -9.46
CA THR A 105 -9.77 8.78 -8.33
C THR A 105 -8.87 7.62 -8.75
N VAL A 106 -9.36 6.68 -9.58
CA VAL A 106 -8.53 5.59 -10.14
C VAL A 106 -7.33 6.16 -10.91
N VAL A 107 -7.57 7.15 -11.77
CA VAL A 107 -6.50 7.79 -12.55
C VAL A 107 -5.51 8.51 -11.64
N GLY A 108 -6.00 9.23 -10.62
CA GLY A 108 -5.16 9.90 -9.63
C GLY A 108 -4.24 8.94 -8.88
N ASP A 109 -4.79 7.83 -8.39
CA ASP A 109 -4.01 6.79 -7.71
C ASP A 109 -2.97 6.15 -8.65
N LEU A 110 -3.33 5.90 -9.91
CA LEU A 110 -2.41 5.38 -10.92
C LEU A 110 -1.25 6.34 -11.19
N VAL A 111 -1.54 7.63 -11.37
CA VAL A 111 -0.53 8.67 -11.60
C VAL A 111 0.40 8.80 -10.39
N LEU A 112 -0.14 8.79 -9.16
CA LEU A 112 0.66 8.81 -7.93
C LEU A 112 1.57 7.58 -7.84
N GLY A 113 1.03 6.39 -8.13
CA GLY A 113 1.77 5.14 -8.12
C GLY A 113 2.93 5.11 -9.11
N LEU A 114 2.67 5.51 -10.36
CA LEU A 114 3.69 5.59 -11.41
C LEU A 114 4.72 6.69 -11.13
N GLY A 115 4.29 7.85 -10.62
CA GLY A 115 5.17 8.93 -10.21
C GLY A 115 6.13 8.52 -9.10
N ALA A 116 5.65 7.77 -8.10
CA ALA A 116 6.49 7.21 -7.06
C ALA A 116 7.55 6.23 -7.61
N ILE A 117 7.17 5.37 -8.57
CA ILE A 117 8.14 4.49 -9.26
C ILE A 117 9.22 5.32 -9.97
N HIS A 118 8.82 6.38 -10.66
CA HIS A 118 9.75 7.26 -11.35
C HIS A 118 10.74 7.92 -10.36
N GLN A 119 10.26 8.42 -9.22
CA GLN A 119 11.10 9.02 -8.19
C GLN A 119 12.05 8.01 -7.53
N VAL A 120 11.60 6.78 -7.24
CA VAL A 120 12.48 5.72 -6.71
C VAL A 120 13.61 5.38 -7.70
N ARG A 121 13.32 5.37 -9.00
CA ARG A 121 14.35 5.17 -10.04
C ARG A 121 15.32 6.35 -10.11
N ALA A 122 14.83 7.58 -9.99
CA ALA A 122 15.66 8.77 -9.97
C ALA A 122 16.61 8.77 -8.76
N LEU A 123 16.11 8.45 -7.56
CA LEU A 123 16.92 8.31 -6.35
C LEU A 123 18.01 7.23 -6.48
N ALA A 124 17.67 6.10 -7.12
CA ALA A 124 18.65 5.06 -7.37
C ALA A 124 19.79 5.56 -8.28
N ARG A 125 19.47 6.29 -9.36
CA ARG A 125 20.48 6.87 -10.27
C ARG A 125 21.39 7.87 -9.57
N VAL A 126 20.83 8.79 -8.80
CA VAL A 126 21.62 9.78 -8.04
C VAL A 126 22.58 9.09 -7.07
N ARG A 127 22.14 8.00 -6.43
CA ARG A 127 23.01 7.22 -5.54
C ARG A 127 24.13 6.52 -6.30
N ASP A 128 23.86 6.00 -7.49
CA ASP A 128 24.85 5.32 -8.32
C ASP A 128 25.88 6.32 -8.90
N GLU A 129 25.50 7.57 -9.13
CA GLU A 129 26.38 8.67 -9.59
C GLU A 129 27.22 9.32 -8.47
N ALA A 130 26.79 9.17 -7.21
CA ALA A 130 27.47 9.73 -6.04
C ALA A 130 28.45 8.76 -5.36
N GLY A 131 28.58 7.53 -5.88
CA GLY A 131 29.55 6.52 -5.44
C GLY A 131 30.78 6.46 -6.33
#